data_AF-E6S6W9-F1
#
_entry.id   AF-E6S6W9-F1
#
_cell.length_a   1.000
_cell.length_b   1.000
_cell.length_c   1.000
_cell.angle_alpha   90.00
_cell.angle_beta   90.00
_cell.angle_gamma   90.00
#
_symmetry.space_group_name_H-M   'P 1'
#
loop_
_entity.id
_entity.type
_entity.pdbx_description
1 polymer ?
#
loop_
_entity_poly.entity_id
_entity_poly.type
_entity_poly.pdbx_seq_one_letter_code
_entity_poly.pdbx_strand_id
1 'polypeptide(L)'
;MSEIIAAIDEGAANDFLDIVVAGVGPQSTSGSSSLGPFGASYSVTGTLTNGTVDLIPPDTIRVADLRLDWTATLTLSIDLGDFLPEIHIPQVCVTIPCVGKVCTPAIDITWPTLSVPLSFGDFVKATVDLGIVVGLAGGVWKVEGVVQGVPSLSFGPGTAAIVTAIGLAVAAAVAWVPFIGPFLAGLAIAVASAIGVAGLTGWLGPIISPFISGTRFPVYDQPEWFEVLPSAGASDPAVFVHLDAIGAEVQHNAPEDELVLTADISA
;
A
#
# COMPACT_ATOMS: atom_id res chain seq x y z
N MET A 1 -23.90 6.47 35.68
CA MET A 1 -25.11 6.02 34.96
C MET A 1 -25.00 6.86 33.71
N SER A 2 -24.69 6.23 32.57
CA SER A 2 -24.22 6.97 31.38
C SER A 2 -25.22 8.06 31.01
N GLU A 3 -24.74 9.30 30.98
CA GLU A 3 -25.57 10.48 30.69
C GLU A 3 -25.72 10.69 29.18
N ILE A 4 -24.74 10.22 28.40
CA ILE A 4 -24.77 10.26 26.93
C ILE A 4 -24.54 8.85 26.41
N ILE A 5 -25.43 8.39 25.52
CA ILE A 5 -25.33 7.10 24.83
C ILE A 5 -25.51 7.36 23.33
N ALA A 6 -24.59 6.86 22.54
CA ALA A 6 -24.70 6.79 21.08
C ALA A 6 -24.49 5.34 20.65
N ALA A 7 -25.34 4.85 19.76
CA ALA A 7 -25.25 3.50 19.23
C ALA A 7 -25.35 3.53 17.71
N ILE A 8 -24.63 2.63 17.06
CA ILE A 8 -24.81 2.32 15.64
C ILE A 8 -25.12 0.83 15.50
N ASP A 9 -26.12 0.51 14.69
CA ASP A 9 -26.42 -0.87 14.31
C ASP A 9 -25.52 -1.32 13.15
N GLU A 10 -25.60 -2.60 12.80
CA GLU A 10 -24.81 -3.18 11.70
C GLU A 10 -25.16 -2.54 10.35
N GLY A 11 -26.42 -2.21 10.11
CA GLY A 11 -26.86 -1.55 8.87
C GLY A 11 -26.17 -0.20 8.67
N ALA A 12 -26.22 0.66 9.69
CA ALA A 12 -25.55 1.95 9.69
C ALA A 12 -24.02 1.84 9.64
N ALA A 13 -23.45 0.81 10.27
CA ALA A 13 -22.01 0.54 10.20
C ALA A 13 -21.56 0.15 8.78
N ASN A 14 -22.37 -0.64 8.06
CA ASN A 14 -22.14 -0.98 6.66
C ASN A 14 -22.29 0.26 5.75
N ASP A 15 -23.33 1.06 5.93
CA ASP A 15 -23.51 2.32 5.19
C ASP A 15 -22.32 3.27 5.40
N PHE A 16 -21.81 3.36 6.63
CA PHE A 16 -20.62 4.14 6.94
C PHE A 16 -19.37 3.57 6.26
N LEU A 17 -19.16 2.25 6.30
CA LEU A 17 -18.06 1.60 5.61
C LEU A 17 -18.10 1.91 4.11
N ASP A 18 -19.27 1.83 3.47
CA ASP A 18 -19.45 2.13 2.05
C ASP A 18 -19.06 3.58 1.72
N ILE A 19 -19.47 4.54 2.56
CA ILE A 19 -19.07 5.95 2.41
C ILE A 19 -17.55 6.11 2.52
N VAL A 20 -16.92 5.44 3.50
CA VAL A 20 -15.47 5.52 3.70
C VAL A 20 -14.73 4.88 2.53
N VAL A 21 -15.12 3.67 2.10
CA VAL A 21 -14.54 2.96 0.96
C VAL A 21 -14.63 3.83 -0.30
N ALA A 22 -15.79 4.44 -0.56
CA ALA A 22 -15.98 5.35 -1.68
C ALA A 22 -15.14 6.64 -1.54
N GLY A 23 -14.97 7.15 -0.32
CA GLY A 23 -14.25 8.39 -0.01
C GLY A 23 -12.72 8.28 -0.08
N VAL A 24 -12.14 7.11 0.22
CA VAL A 24 -10.68 6.90 0.21
C VAL A 24 -10.11 7.01 -1.21
N GLY A 25 -10.85 6.55 -2.22
CA GLY A 25 -10.41 6.55 -3.62
C GLY A 25 -9.14 5.71 -3.87
N PRO A 26 -8.60 5.73 -5.10
CA PRO A 26 -7.39 4.99 -5.43
C PRO A 26 -6.16 5.56 -4.71
N GLN A 27 -5.41 4.69 -4.03
CA GLN A 27 -4.13 5.01 -3.40
C GLN A 27 -3.00 4.60 -4.32
N SER A 28 -1.98 5.43 -4.47
CA SER A 28 -0.84 5.09 -5.32
C SER A 28 0.50 5.38 -4.65
N THR A 29 1.48 4.54 -4.95
CA THR A 29 2.87 4.73 -4.52
C THR A 29 3.80 4.35 -5.66
N SER A 30 4.93 5.02 -5.76
CA SER A 30 5.94 4.71 -6.76
C SER A 30 7.33 4.89 -6.17
N GLY A 31 8.29 4.21 -6.76
CA GLY A 31 9.67 4.27 -6.32
C GLY A 31 10.61 3.84 -7.43
N SER A 32 11.87 4.20 -7.29
CA SER A 32 12.94 3.73 -8.15
C SER A 32 14.20 3.50 -7.35
N SER A 33 15.03 2.58 -7.84
CA SER A 33 16.33 2.28 -7.30
C SER A 33 17.27 1.87 -8.42
N SER A 34 18.58 2.06 -8.21
CA SER A 34 19.61 1.64 -9.15
C SER A 34 20.74 0.93 -8.41
N LEU A 35 21.32 -0.06 -9.08
CA LEU A 35 22.49 -0.82 -8.64
C LEU A 35 23.50 -0.84 -9.79
N GLY A 36 24.15 0.32 -10.00
CA GLY A 36 25.06 0.54 -11.13
C GLY A 36 24.30 0.54 -12.46
N PRO A 37 24.66 -0.32 -13.44
CA PRO A 37 24.01 -0.36 -14.76
C PRO A 37 22.55 -0.82 -14.70
N PHE A 38 22.11 -1.40 -13.58
CA PHE A 38 20.76 -1.92 -13.41
C PHE A 38 19.88 -0.88 -12.73
N GLY A 39 18.74 -0.56 -13.34
CA GLY A 39 17.69 0.25 -12.74
C GLY A 39 16.41 -0.55 -12.56
N ALA A 40 15.66 -0.23 -11.52
CA ALA A 40 14.31 -0.74 -11.30
C ALA A 40 13.42 0.42 -10.85
N SER A 41 12.26 0.58 -11.47
CA SER A 41 11.23 1.48 -11.00
C SER A 41 9.90 0.75 -10.91
N TYR A 42 9.08 1.13 -9.94
CA TYR A 42 7.75 0.59 -9.78
C TYR A 42 6.73 1.70 -9.53
N SER A 43 5.49 1.43 -9.91
CA SER A 43 4.31 2.19 -9.54
C SER A 43 3.21 1.20 -9.19
N VAL A 44 2.57 1.37 -8.04
CA VAL A 44 1.45 0.54 -7.58
C VAL A 44 0.28 1.44 -7.28
N THR A 45 -0.89 1.06 -7.79
CA THR A 45 -2.16 1.70 -7.47
C THR A 45 -3.10 0.65 -6.90
N GLY A 46 -3.67 0.91 -5.73
CA GLY A 46 -4.66 0.07 -5.07
C GLY A 46 -5.97 0.81 -4.86
N THR A 47 -7.08 0.11 -5.04
CA THR A 47 -8.44 0.61 -4.80
C THR A 47 -9.17 -0.36 -3.90
N LEU A 48 -9.75 0.16 -2.82
CA LEU A 48 -10.62 -0.59 -1.93
C LEU A 48 -12.01 -0.68 -2.57
N THR A 49 -12.60 -1.88 -2.67
CA THR A 49 -13.81 -2.08 -3.49
C THR A 49 -14.98 -2.72 -2.78
N ASN A 50 -14.76 -3.46 -1.70
CA ASN A 50 -15.83 -4.16 -0.99
C ASN A 50 -15.43 -4.41 0.46
N GLY A 51 -16.43 -4.65 1.30
CA GLY A 51 -16.30 -5.13 2.67
C GLY A 51 -17.68 -5.14 3.33
N THR A 52 -17.81 -5.88 4.43
CA THR A 52 -19.02 -5.83 5.27
C THR A 52 -18.62 -5.69 6.72
N VAL A 53 -19.35 -4.90 7.48
CA VAL A 53 -19.21 -4.82 8.93
C VAL A 53 -20.14 -5.83 9.58
N ASP A 54 -19.60 -6.58 10.54
CA ASP A 54 -20.26 -7.54 11.40
C ASP A 54 -19.88 -7.18 12.84
N LEU A 55 -20.87 -6.87 13.67
CA LEU A 55 -20.67 -6.44 15.06
C LEU A 55 -20.81 -7.65 15.97
N ILE A 56 -19.71 -8.09 16.56
CA ILE A 56 -19.64 -9.33 17.34
C ILE A 56 -19.41 -8.98 18.82
N PRO A 57 -20.41 -9.16 19.69
CA PRO A 57 -20.25 -8.97 21.13
C PRO A 57 -19.16 -9.87 21.72
N PRO A 58 -18.42 -9.41 22.75
CA PRO A 58 -18.63 -8.16 23.46
C PRO A 58 -17.88 -6.93 22.89
N ASP A 59 -16.87 -7.12 22.02
CA ASP A 59 -15.91 -6.05 21.73
C ASP A 59 -15.28 -6.11 20.33
N THR A 60 -15.81 -6.96 19.42
CA THR A 60 -15.22 -7.15 18.10
C THR A 60 -16.07 -6.49 17.02
N ILE A 61 -15.44 -5.62 16.23
CA ILE A 61 -15.96 -5.07 14.98
C ILE A 61 -15.24 -5.80 13.86
N ARG A 62 -15.90 -6.75 13.21
CA ARG A 62 -15.34 -7.50 12.10
C ARG A 62 -15.62 -6.77 10.79
N VAL A 63 -14.56 -6.43 10.07
CA VAL A 63 -14.66 -6.03 8.66
C VAL A 63 -14.33 -7.25 7.82
N ALA A 64 -15.37 -7.93 7.35
CA ALA A 64 -15.24 -9.12 6.52
C ALA A 64 -15.10 -8.75 5.04
N ASP A 65 -14.42 -9.63 4.30
CA ASP A 65 -14.35 -9.60 2.85
C ASP A 65 -13.84 -8.28 2.24
N LEU A 66 -13.01 -7.57 3.00
CA LEU A 66 -12.36 -6.35 2.58
C LEU A 66 -11.47 -6.63 1.38
N ARG A 67 -11.80 -6.04 0.22
CA ARG A 67 -11.09 -6.30 -1.03
C ARG A 67 -10.31 -5.07 -1.47
N LEU A 68 -9.00 -5.25 -1.64
CA LEU A 68 -8.09 -4.29 -2.27
C LEU A 68 -7.71 -4.82 -3.66
N ASP A 69 -8.24 -4.22 -4.71
CA ASP A 69 -7.80 -4.45 -6.08
C ASP A 69 -6.58 -3.59 -6.36
N TRP A 70 -5.49 -4.18 -6.82
CA TRP A 70 -4.25 -3.46 -7.07
C TRP A 70 -3.72 -3.71 -8.47
N THR A 71 -3.01 -2.72 -8.99
CA THR A 71 -2.27 -2.78 -10.25
C THR A 71 -0.86 -2.28 -10.00
N ALA A 72 0.13 -2.98 -10.52
CA ALA A 72 1.54 -2.63 -10.39
C ALA A 72 2.18 -2.56 -11.78
N THR A 73 2.93 -1.51 -12.03
CA THR A 73 3.81 -1.38 -13.19
C THR A 73 5.24 -1.42 -12.68
N LEU A 74 6.04 -2.34 -13.21
CA LEU A 74 7.47 -2.47 -12.94
C LEU A 74 8.23 -2.19 -14.23
N THR A 75 9.24 -1.33 -14.17
CA THR A 75 10.19 -1.15 -15.27
C THR A 75 11.56 -1.57 -14.79
N LEU A 76 12.16 -2.51 -15.52
CA LEU A 76 13.54 -2.92 -15.31
C LEU A 76 14.38 -2.33 -16.43
N SER A 77 15.49 -1.68 -16.09
CA SER A 77 16.40 -1.08 -17.06
C SER A 77 17.82 -1.63 -16.90
N ILE A 78 18.51 -1.75 -18.03
CA ILE A 78 19.92 -2.11 -18.09
C ILE A 78 20.61 -1.10 -19.00
N ASP A 79 21.59 -0.38 -18.46
CA ASP A 79 22.49 0.43 -19.25
C ASP A 79 23.65 -0.42 -19.78
N LEU A 80 23.67 -0.64 -21.09
CA LEU A 80 24.74 -1.40 -21.72
C LEU A 80 26.02 -0.58 -21.86
N GLY A 81 25.96 0.75 -21.80
CA GLY A 81 27.13 1.63 -21.87
C GLY A 81 28.03 1.55 -20.64
N ASP A 82 27.44 1.20 -19.49
CA ASP A 82 28.17 0.96 -18.25
C ASP A 82 28.89 -0.41 -18.23
N PHE A 83 28.50 -1.35 -19.10
CA PHE A 83 29.07 -2.70 -19.14
C PHE A 83 29.97 -2.95 -20.36
N LEU A 84 29.62 -2.37 -21.51
CA LEU A 84 30.35 -2.56 -22.76
C LEU A 84 31.29 -1.38 -23.02
N PRO A 85 32.54 -1.63 -23.46
CA PRO A 85 33.49 -0.56 -23.74
C PRO A 85 32.96 0.34 -24.85
N GLU A 86 33.19 1.63 -24.73
CA GLU A 86 32.96 2.58 -25.83
C GLU A 86 33.88 2.21 -27.00
N ILE A 87 33.28 1.98 -28.18
CA ILE A 87 34.03 1.65 -29.38
C ILE A 87 34.12 2.90 -30.25
N HIS A 88 35.31 3.50 -30.26
CA HIS A 88 35.67 4.58 -31.17
C HIS A 88 36.49 4.02 -32.33
N ILE A 89 35.90 3.99 -33.52
CA ILE A 89 36.63 3.64 -34.75
C ILE A 89 37.18 4.94 -35.34
N PRO A 90 38.50 5.18 -35.25
CA PRO A 90 39.09 6.41 -35.74
C PRO A 90 38.98 6.49 -37.26
N GLN A 91 38.84 7.72 -37.75
CA GLN A 91 38.85 8.00 -39.18
C GLN A 91 40.17 7.56 -39.82
N VAL A 92 40.08 6.71 -40.85
CA VAL A 92 41.25 6.26 -41.64
C VAL A 92 41.22 7.02 -42.97
N CYS A 93 42.32 7.70 -43.29
CA CYS A 93 42.46 8.45 -44.52
C CYS A 93 43.47 7.79 -45.45
N VAL A 94 43.12 7.69 -46.73
CA VAL A 94 43.98 7.13 -47.77
C VAL A 94 44.08 8.12 -48.91
N THR A 95 45.30 8.34 -49.40
CA THR A 95 45.54 9.25 -50.52
C THR A 95 45.39 8.47 -51.82
N ILE A 96 44.38 8.83 -52.63
CA ILE A 96 44.12 8.18 -53.91
C ILE A 96 44.63 9.11 -55.03
N PRO A 97 45.53 8.64 -55.93
CA PRO A 97 45.95 9.41 -57.08
C PRO A 97 44.72 9.86 -57.90
N CYS A 98 44.72 11.11 -58.34
CA CYS A 98 43.64 11.77 -59.13
C CYS A 98 42.35 12.17 -58.36
N VAL A 99 42.10 11.67 -57.14
CA VAL A 99 40.89 11.99 -56.35
C VAL A 99 41.21 12.81 -55.09
N GLY A 100 42.46 12.75 -54.60
CA GLY A 100 42.89 13.46 -53.39
C GLY A 100 42.81 12.57 -52.14
N LYS A 101 42.89 13.19 -50.96
CA LYS A 101 42.81 12.49 -49.66
C LYS A 101 41.34 12.16 -49.36
N VAL A 102 41.00 10.87 -49.35
CA VAL A 102 39.67 10.39 -48.99
C VAL A 102 39.75 9.77 -47.61
N CYS A 103 38.83 10.13 -46.73
CA CYS A 103 38.77 9.63 -45.36
C CYS A 103 37.46 8.87 -45.13
N THR A 104 37.53 7.77 -44.39
CA THR A 104 36.32 7.15 -43.84
C THR A 104 35.74 8.06 -42.75
N PRO A 105 34.42 8.05 -42.51
CA PRO A 105 33.88 8.72 -41.33
C PRO A 105 34.46 8.09 -40.06
N ALA A 106 34.62 8.89 -39.01
CA ALA A 106 34.77 8.37 -37.65
C ALA A 106 33.42 7.77 -37.21
N ILE A 107 33.46 6.66 -36.47
CA ILE A 107 32.25 5.99 -35.99
C ILE A 107 32.40 5.80 -34.49
N ASP A 108 31.48 6.40 -33.74
CA ASP A 108 31.32 6.19 -32.31
C ASP A 108 30.11 5.29 -32.09
N ILE A 109 30.31 4.15 -31.45
CA ILE A 109 29.22 3.23 -31.10
C ILE A 109 28.78 3.54 -29.66
N THR A 110 27.61 4.17 -29.53
CA THR A 110 26.94 4.34 -28.23
C THR A 110 26.03 3.14 -27.96
N TRP A 111 26.15 2.57 -26.77
CA TRP A 111 25.31 1.45 -26.35
C TRP A 111 23.96 1.97 -25.82
N PRO A 112 22.84 1.31 -26.15
CA PRO A 112 21.53 1.75 -25.69
C PRO A 112 21.24 1.29 -24.26
N THR A 113 20.46 2.07 -23.53
CA THR A 113 19.75 1.59 -22.33
C THR A 113 18.55 0.76 -22.76
N LEU A 114 18.46 -0.49 -22.30
CA LEU A 114 17.31 -1.35 -22.53
C LEU A 114 16.35 -1.21 -21.35
N SER A 115 15.05 -1.07 -21.63
CA SER A 115 14.02 -1.02 -20.59
C SER A 115 12.87 -1.96 -20.91
N VAL A 116 12.42 -2.70 -19.91
CA VAL A 116 11.36 -3.70 -20.02
C VAL A 116 10.23 -3.30 -19.08
N PRO A 117 9.13 -2.74 -19.61
CA PRO A 117 7.95 -2.46 -18.81
C PRO A 117 7.14 -3.75 -18.59
N LEU A 118 6.67 -3.95 -17.38
CA LEU A 118 5.83 -5.06 -16.95
C LEU A 118 4.64 -4.48 -16.20
N SER A 119 3.45 -5.00 -16.47
CA SER A 119 2.23 -4.59 -15.79
C SER A 119 1.53 -5.81 -15.23
N PHE A 120 1.12 -5.70 -13.98
CA PHE A 120 0.45 -6.73 -13.19
C PHE A 120 -0.78 -6.13 -12.54
N GLY A 121 -1.78 -6.96 -12.29
CA GLY A 121 -2.92 -6.59 -11.46
C GLY A 121 -3.51 -7.82 -10.82
N ASP A 122 -3.95 -7.68 -9.58
CA ASP A 122 -4.62 -8.73 -8.83
C ASP A 122 -5.40 -8.11 -7.66
N PHE A 123 -5.85 -8.94 -6.73
CA PHE A 123 -6.50 -8.49 -5.51
C PHE A 123 -5.90 -9.11 -4.25
N VAL A 124 -6.12 -8.42 -3.13
CA VAL A 124 -5.97 -8.94 -1.78
C VAL A 124 -7.35 -8.91 -1.13
N LYS A 125 -7.75 -10.02 -0.52
CA LYS A 125 -9.00 -10.10 0.24
C LYS A 125 -8.68 -10.45 1.69
N ALA A 126 -9.16 -9.64 2.62
CA ALA A 126 -8.87 -9.76 4.05
C ALA A 126 -10.15 -9.69 4.89
N THR A 127 -10.13 -10.40 6.01
CA THR A 127 -11.07 -10.21 7.12
C THR A 127 -10.27 -9.69 8.30
N VAL A 128 -10.71 -8.60 8.91
CA VAL A 128 -10.04 -7.97 10.04
C VAL A 128 -10.99 -7.88 11.21
N ASP A 129 -10.50 -8.26 12.38
CA ASP A 129 -11.20 -8.07 13.64
C ASP A 129 -10.59 -6.85 14.34
N LEU A 130 -11.41 -5.83 14.54
CA LEU A 130 -11.05 -4.58 15.19
C LEU A 130 -11.68 -4.54 16.59
N GLY A 131 -11.01 -3.91 17.53
CA GLY A 131 -11.56 -3.54 18.82
C GLY A 131 -11.42 -2.03 19.04
N ILE A 132 -12.10 -1.51 20.06
CA ILE A 132 -11.97 -0.13 20.49
C ILE A 132 -11.33 -0.10 21.87
N VAL A 133 -10.29 0.71 22.01
CA VAL A 133 -9.62 0.97 23.28
C VAL A 133 -9.83 2.43 23.64
N VAL A 134 -10.36 2.67 24.82
CA VAL A 134 -10.57 4.02 25.35
C VAL A 134 -9.67 4.23 26.55
N GLY A 135 -8.96 5.36 26.59
CA GLY A 135 -8.09 5.68 27.72
C GLY A 135 -7.85 7.17 27.89
N LEU A 136 -7.72 7.62 29.14
CA LEU A 136 -7.39 9.00 29.48
C LEU A 136 -5.87 9.19 29.53
N ALA A 137 -5.34 10.08 28.69
CA ALA A 137 -3.91 10.38 28.64
C ALA A 137 -3.68 11.90 28.56
N GLY A 138 -3.12 12.48 29.63
CA GLY A 138 -2.78 13.91 29.67
C GLY A 138 -4.01 14.85 29.65
N GLY A 139 -5.12 14.44 30.28
CA GLY A 139 -6.36 15.24 30.31
C GLY A 139 -7.17 15.18 29.00
N VAL A 140 -6.85 14.24 28.12
CA VAL A 140 -7.56 13.98 26.87
C VAL A 140 -7.93 12.50 26.82
N TRP A 141 -9.21 12.23 26.67
CA TRP A 141 -9.72 10.91 26.35
C TRP A 141 -9.35 10.57 24.91
N LYS A 142 -8.68 9.43 24.74
CA LYS A 142 -8.28 8.88 23.45
C LYS A 142 -9.10 7.65 23.15
N VAL A 143 -9.75 7.67 22.00
CA VAL A 143 -10.42 6.51 21.41
C VAL A 143 -9.52 6.00 20.31
N GLU A 144 -8.97 4.80 20.51
CA GLU A 144 -8.09 4.13 19.57
C GLU A 144 -8.77 2.88 19.02
N GLY A 145 -8.70 2.70 17.70
CA GLY A 145 -9.00 1.40 17.10
C GLY A 145 -7.78 0.51 17.25
N VAL A 146 -8.00 -0.77 17.57
CA VAL A 146 -6.93 -1.77 17.66
C VAL A 146 -7.25 -2.94 16.74
N VAL A 147 -6.28 -3.38 15.95
CA VAL A 147 -6.40 -4.64 15.21
C VAL A 147 -6.26 -5.79 16.20
N GLN A 148 -7.36 -6.45 16.54
CA GLN A 148 -7.35 -7.63 17.41
C GLN A 148 -6.74 -8.81 16.65
N GLY A 149 -7.12 -8.99 15.38
CA GLY A 149 -6.59 -10.06 14.54
C GLY A 149 -7.00 -9.91 13.07
N VAL A 150 -6.44 -10.79 12.24
CA VAL A 150 -6.76 -10.89 10.82
C VAL A 150 -7.08 -12.35 10.50
N PRO A 151 -8.34 -12.77 10.73
CA PRO A 151 -8.75 -14.16 10.59
C PRO A 151 -8.55 -14.74 9.19
N SER A 152 -8.61 -13.89 8.16
CA SER A 152 -8.39 -14.31 6.78
C SER A 152 -7.56 -13.27 6.05
N LEU A 153 -6.57 -13.75 5.30
CA LEU A 153 -5.80 -12.95 4.34
C LEU A 153 -5.50 -13.84 3.14
N SER A 154 -5.95 -13.42 1.98
CA SER A 154 -5.77 -14.18 0.74
C SER A 154 -5.34 -13.26 -0.38
N PHE A 155 -4.38 -13.75 -1.17
CA PHE A 155 -3.93 -13.10 -2.39
C PHE A 155 -4.57 -13.81 -3.57
N GLY A 156 -4.88 -13.05 -4.61
CA GLY A 156 -5.31 -13.65 -5.86
C GLY A 156 -4.20 -14.50 -6.52
N PRO A 157 -4.58 -15.30 -7.53
CA PRO A 157 -3.66 -16.20 -8.21
C PRO A 157 -2.61 -15.46 -9.06
N GLY A 158 -2.87 -14.19 -9.42
CA GLY A 158 -1.95 -13.35 -10.19
C GLY A 158 -0.69 -12.98 -9.42
N THR A 159 -0.80 -12.87 -8.10
CA THR A 159 0.28 -12.45 -7.20
C THR A 159 1.47 -13.42 -7.25
N ALA A 160 1.21 -14.73 -7.31
CA ALA A 160 2.25 -15.74 -7.49
C ALA A 160 2.86 -15.76 -8.91
N ALA A 161 2.12 -15.29 -9.92
CA ALA A 161 2.57 -15.28 -11.31
C ALA A 161 3.56 -14.13 -11.62
N ILE A 162 3.57 -13.06 -10.81
CA ILE A 162 4.43 -11.88 -11.00
C ILE A 162 5.90 -12.26 -11.13
N VAL A 163 6.40 -13.10 -10.21
CA VAL A 163 7.82 -13.46 -10.15
C VAL A 163 8.24 -14.22 -11.41
N THR A 164 7.41 -15.15 -11.85
CA THR A 164 7.66 -15.94 -13.06
C THR A 164 7.67 -15.04 -14.30
N ALA A 165 6.72 -14.11 -14.39
CA ALA A 165 6.63 -13.17 -15.50
C ALA A 165 7.84 -12.21 -15.55
N ILE A 166 8.31 -11.72 -14.40
CA ILE A 166 9.54 -10.92 -14.31
C ILE A 166 10.74 -11.72 -14.84
N GLY A 167 10.91 -12.96 -14.39
CA GLY A 167 12.00 -13.83 -14.84
C GLY A 167 12.01 -14.05 -16.36
N LEU A 168 10.84 -14.32 -16.95
CA LEU A 168 10.70 -14.50 -18.39
C LEU A 168 10.98 -13.22 -19.19
N ALA A 169 10.50 -12.08 -18.70
CA ALA A 169 10.67 -10.80 -19.40
C ALA A 169 12.13 -10.33 -19.41
N VAL A 170 12.83 -10.46 -18.27
CA VAL A 170 14.26 -10.16 -18.21
C VAL A 170 15.03 -11.10 -19.13
N ALA A 171 14.71 -12.39 -19.10
CA ALA A 171 15.36 -13.38 -19.96
C ALA A 171 15.20 -13.07 -21.45
N ALA A 172 13.99 -12.67 -21.88
CA ALA A 172 13.72 -12.28 -23.26
C ALA A 172 14.51 -11.03 -23.69
N ALA A 173 14.70 -10.07 -22.78
CA ALA A 173 15.45 -8.85 -23.09
C ALA A 173 16.94 -9.08 -23.26
N VAL A 174 17.56 -9.93 -22.43
CA VAL A 174 18.99 -10.23 -22.53
C VAL A 174 19.33 -11.30 -23.57
N ALA A 175 18.36 -12.11 -24.01
CA ALA A 175 18.61 -13.18 -24.98
C ALA A 175 19.16 -12.69 -26.33
N TRP A 176 18.87 -11.45 -26.72
CA TRP A 176 19.32 -10.86 -27.99
C TRP A 176 20.76 -10.35 -27.95
N VAL A 177 21.41 -10.33 -26.78
CA VAL A 177 22.80 -9.88 -26.64
C VAL A 177 23.73 -10.95 -27.25
N PRO A 178 24.53 -10.61 -28.28
CA PRO A 178 25.44 -11.56 -28.90
C PRO A 178 26.41 -12.19 -27.88
N PHE A 179 26.71 -13.48 -28.06
CA PHE A 179 27.66 -14.30 -27.27
C PHE A 179 27.26 -14.60 -25.81
N ILE A 180 26.73 -13.63 -25.06
CA ILE A 180 26.43 -13.80 -23.61
C ILE A 180 24.93 -13.87 -23.30
N GLY A 181 24.05 -13.53 -24.25
CA GLY A 181 22.60 -13.43 -24.04
C GLY A 181 21.93 -14.71 -23.50
N PRO A 182 22.22 -15.91 -24.05
CA PRO A 182 21.64 -17.15 -23.53
C PRO A 182 22.06 -17.47 -22.08
N PHE A 183 23.28 -17.11 -21.69
CA PHE A 183 23.77 -17.30 -20.31
C PHE A 183 23.07 -16.34 -19.33
N LEU A 184 22.96 -15.06 -19.72
CA LEU A 184 22.24 -14.06 -18.93
C LEU A 184 20.75 -14.38 -18.79
N ALA A 185 20.13 -14.92 -19.85
CA ALA A 185 18.74 -15.34 -19.83
C ALA A 185 18.49 -16.48 -18.82
N GLY A 186 19.38 -17.48 -18.79
CA GLY A 186 19.33 -18.56 -17.81
C GLY A 186 19.51 -18.08 -16.37
N LEU A 187 20.45 -17.16 -16.15
CA LEU A 187 20.68 -16.55 -14.84
C LEU A 187 19.45 -15.77 -14.35
N ALA A 188 18.81 -14.98 -15.22
CA ALA A 188 17.61 -14.21 -14.89
C ALA A 188 16.45 -15.10 -14.44
N ILE A 189 16.23 -16.23 -15.13
CA ILE A 189 15.19 -17.21 -14.77
C ILE A 189 15.50 -17.86 -13.41
N ALA A 190 16.76 -18.22 -13.17
CA ALA A 190 17.20 -18.84 -11.91
C ALA A 190 17.11 -17.88 -10.70
N VAL A 191 17.43 -16.60 -10.92
CA VAL A 191 17.32 -15.57 -9.88
C VAL A 191 15.85 -15.26 -9.58
N ALA A 192 15.01 -15.13 -10.61
CA ALA A 192 13.57 -14.92 -10.41
C ALA A 192 12.94 -16.09 -9.63
N SER A 193 13.26 -17.34 -9.96
CA SER A 193 12.73 -18.50 -9.23
C SER A 193 13.22 -18.56 -7.78
N ALA A 194 14.44 -18.10 -7.49
CA ALA A 194 14.96 -18.01 -6.12
C ALA A 194 14.33 -16.87 -5.29
N ILE A 195 13.98 -15.74 -5.91
CA ILE A 195 13.37 -14.59 -5.24
C ILE A 195 11.88 -14.82 -4.93
N GLY A 196 11.23 -15.76 -5.63
CA GLY A 196 9.77 -15.88 -5.70
C GLY A 196 8.97 -16.03 -4.41
N VAL A 197 9.62 -16.35 -3.30
CA VAL A 197 8.95 -16.50 -1.99
C VAL A 197 9.32 -15.37 -1.02
N ALA A 198 10.57 -14.91 -1.00
CA ALA A 198 11.05 -13.88 -0.07
C ALA A 198 10.84 -12.45 -0.60
N GLY A 199 10.91 -12.24 -1.91
CA GLY A 199 10.66 -10.94 -2.53
C GLY A 199 9.19 -10.57 -2.54
N LEU A 200 8.31 -11.57 -2.66
CA LEU A 200 6.86 -11.34 -2.67
C LEU A 200 6.35 -10.88 -1.30
N THR A 201 6.82 -11.51 -0.22
CA THR A 201 6.46 -11.12 1.16
C THR A 201 7.07 -9.76 1.54
N GLY A 202 8.28 -9.45 1.07
CA GLY A 202 8.89 -8.12 1.25
C GLY A 202 8.16 -7.02 0.48
N TRP A 203 7.74 -7.28 -0.77
CA TRP A 203 6.99 -6.34 -1.59
C TRP A 203 5.56 -6.11 -1.08
N LEU A 204 4.90 -7.16 -0.58
CA LEU A 204 3.57 -7.08 0.02
C LEU A 204 3.60 -6.57 1.46
N GLY A 205 4.77 -6.51 2.11
CA GLY A 205 4.91 -6.10 3.51
C GLY A 205 4.21 -4.79 3.86
N PRO A 206 4.35 -3.70 3.08
CA PRO A 206 3.61 -2.45 3.29
C PRO A 206 2.09 -2.56 3.07
N ILE A 207 1.62 -3.50 2.25
CA ILE A 207 0.19 -3.77 2.04
C ILE A 207 -0.38 -4.57 3.22
N ILE A 208 0.43 -5.45 3.82
CA ILE A 208 0.05 -6.32 4.95
C ILE A 208 0.26 -5.61 6.30
N SER A 209 1.11 -4.59 6.38
CA SER A 209 1.45 -3.94 7.67
C SER A 209 0.26 -3.35 8.44
N PRO A 210 -0.81 -2.81 7.82
CA PRO A 210 -1.99 -2.38 8.55
C PRO A 210 -2.78 -3.55 9.17
N PHE A 211 -2.57 -4.77 8.66
CA PHE A 211 -3.23 -6.01 9.07
C PHE A 211 -2.43 -6.78 10.13
N ILE A 212 -1.47 -6.13 10.80
CA ILE A 212 -0.70 -6.73 11.90
C ILE A 212 -1.49 -6.55 13.20
N SER A 213 -1.77 -7.66 13.90
CA SER A 213 -2.41 -7.66 15.21
C SER A 213 -1.65 -6.77 16.21
N GLY A 214 -2.39 -6.01 17.00
CA GLY A 214 -1.87 -5.04 17.97
C GLY A 214 -1.57 -3.65 17.40
N THR A 215 -1.72 -3.46 16.08
CA THR A 215 -1.63 -2.12 15.47
C THR A 215 -2.75 -1.24 16.01
N ARG A 216 -2.40 -0.07 16.54
CA ARG A 216 -3.34 0.92 17.04
C ARG A 216 -3.38 2.13 16.12
N PHE A 217 -4.56 2.68 15.93
CA PHE A 217 -4.76 3.90 15.16
C PHE A 217 -5.70 4.84 15.91
N PRO A 218 -5.42 6.16 15.90
CA PRO A 218 -6.28 7.14 16.56
C PRO A 218 -7.61 7.24 15.81
N VAL A 219 -8.72 7.17 16.55
CA VAL A 219 -10.07 7.38 16.02
C VAL A 219 -10.57 8.76 16.40
N TYR A 220 -10.45 9.12 17.69
CA TYR A 220 -10.95 10.38 18.21
C TYR A 220 -10.24 10.79 19.50
N ASP A 221 -10.05 12.09 19.67
CA ASP A 221 -9.48 12.70 20.88
C ASP A 221 -10.49 13.72 21.44
N GLN A 222 -10.79 13.63 22.73
CA GLN A 222 -11.73 14.52 23.41
C GLN A 222 -11.13 15.04 24.73
N PRO A 223 -11.05 16.36 24.95
CA PRO A 223 -10.64 16.91 26.24
C PRO A 223 -11.55 16.42 27.37
N GLU A 224 -10.94 16.09 28.51
CA GLU A 224 -11.64 15.72 29.76
C GLU A 224 -12.52 16.86 30.26
N TRP A 225 -12.05 18.10 30.07
CA TRP A 225 -12.78 19.32 30.36
C TRP A 225 -13.01 20.10 29.08
N PHE A 226 -14.26 20.43 28.79
CA PHE A 226 -14.58 21.30 27.66
C PHE A 226 -15.72 22.25 28.00
N GLU A 227 -15.66 23.43 27.40
CA GLU A 227 -16.70 24.45 27.53
C GLU A 227 -17.83 24.16 26.55
N VAL A 228 -19.06 24.12 27.08
CA VAL A 228 -20.27 24.10 26.26
C VAL A 228 -20.84 25.52 26.30
N LEU A 229 -20.88 26.17 25.13
CA LEU A 229 -21.48 27.48 25.01
C LEU A 229 -23.00 27.39 25.26
N PRO A 230 -23.56 28.25 26.14
CA PRO A 230 -25.00 28.27 26.40
C PRO A 230 -25.79 28.66 25.15
N SER A 231 -27.00 28.10 25.02
CA SER A 231 -27.85 28.25 23.83
C SER A 231 -28.52 29.61 23.66
N ALA A 232 -28.42 30.54 24.63
CA ALA A 232 -29.34 31.67 24.73
C ALA A 232 -28.75 33.11 24.75
N GLY A 233 -27.42 33.33 24.87
CA GLY A 233 -26.88 34.68 24.67
C GLY A 233 -25.43 34.93 25.13
N ALA A 234 -24.89 36.10 24.75
CA ALA A 234 -23.51 36.53 25.01
C ALA A 234 -23.17 36.84 26.48
N SER A 235 -24.15 36.72 27.39
CA SER A 235 -24.04 37.08 28.81
C SER A 235 -24.16 35.88 29.75
N ASP A 236 -24.45 34.70 29.21
CA ASP A 236 -24.60 33.50 30.02
C ASP A 236 -23.21 32.96 30.43
N PRO A 237 -23.04 32.48 31.68
CA PRO A 237 -21.76 31.95 32.13
C PRO A 237 -21.38 30.69 31.35
N ALA A 238 -20.10 30.54 31.07
CA ALA A 238 -19.52 29.32 30.50
C ALA A 238 -19.89 28.12 31.38
N VAL A 239 -20.51 27.10 30.77
CA VAL A 239 -20.76 25.81 31.43
C VAL A 239 -19.62 24.88 31.04
N PHE A 240 -18.89 24.40 32.03
CA PHE A 240 -17.85 23.40 31.81
C PHE A 240 -18.45 22.03 32.06
N VAL A 241 -18.23 21.12 31.12
CA VAL A 241 -18.59 19.72 31.25
C VAL A 241 -17.31 18.93 31.48
N HIS A 242 -17.35 18.07 32.48
CA HIS A 242 -16.33 17.08 32.78
C HIS A 242 -16.78 15.71 32.26
N LEU A 243 -15.89 15.00 31.57
CA LEU A 243 -16.11 13.61 31.15
C LEU A 243 -15.48 12.67 32.18
N ASP A 244 -16.31 12.06 33.03
CA ASP A 244 -15.87 11.17 34.11
C ASP A 244 -15.42 9.81 33.57
N ALA A 245 -16.11 9.29 32.55
CA ALA A 245 -15.77 8.04 31.92
C ALA A 245 -16.27 8.01 30.48
N ILE A 246 -15.52 7.31 29.61
CA ILE A 246 -15.95 6.96 28.26
C ILE A 246 -15.82 5.45 28.10
N GLY A 247 -16.89 4.81 27.65
CA GLY A 247 -16.94 3.38 27.34
C GLY A 247 -17.27 3.15 25.87
N ALA A 248 -16.78 2.04 25.33
CA ALA A 248 -17.16 1.53 24.02
C ALA A 248 -17.27 0.00 24.10
N GLU A 249 -18.40 -0.55 23.68
CA GLU A 249 -18.61 -2.00 23.63
C GLU A 249 -19.60 -2.37 22.52
N VAL A 250 -19.51 -3.61 22.06
CA VAL A 250 -20.50 -4.19 21.15
C VAL A 250 -21.53 -4.95 21.99
N GLN A 251 -22.77 -4.50 21.96
CA GLN A 251 -23.87 -5.06 22.73
C GLN A 251 -24.82 -5.85 21.84
N HIS A 252 -25.36 -6.94 22.37
CA HIS A 252 -26.47 -7.64 21.74
C HIS A 252 -27.79 -6.99 22.12
N ASN A 253 -28.38 -6.20 21.21
CA ASN A 253 -29.64 -5.47 21.41
C ASN A 253 -30.66 -5.91 20.36
N ALA A 254 -31.31 -7.05 20.60
CA ALA A 254 -32.25 -7.66 19.66
C ALA A 254 -33.20 -6.64 18.99
N PRO A 255 -33.30 -6.62 17.65
CA PRO A 255 -32.95 -7.72 16.73
C PRO A 255 -31.51 -7.75 16.20
N GLU A 256 -30.67 -6.74 16.46
CA GLU A 256 -29.34 -6.59 15.86
C GLU A 256 -28.26 -6.40 16.94
N ASP A 257 -27.00 -6.51 16.53
CA ASP A 257 -25.86 -6.15 17.37
C ASP A 257 -25.51 -4.67 17.15
N GLU A 258 -25.14 -3.97 18.23
CA GLU A 258 -24.92 -2.52 18.20
C GLU A 258 -23.55 -2.18 18.79
N LEU A 259 -22.82 -1.27 18.14
CA LEU A 259 -21.65 -0.64 18.74
C LEU A 259 -22.12 0.56 19.55
N VAL A 260 -21.96 0.47 20.87
CA VAL A 260 -22.44 1.46 21.82
C VAL A 260 -21.26 2.22 22.41
N LEU A 261 -21.27 3.55 22.22
CA LEU A 261 -20.41 4.47 22.95
C LEU A 261 -21.20 5.13 24.08
N THR A 262 -20.60 5.14 25.26
CA THR A 262 -21.19 5.74 26.46
C THR A 262 -20.25 6.79 27.03
N ALA A 263 -20.81 7.88 27.55
CA ALA A 263 -20.09 8.85 28.34
C ALA A 263 -20.86 9.15 29.64
N ASP A 264 -20.15 9.06 30.76
CA ASP A 264 -20.58 9.63 32.04
C ASP A 264 -20.02 11.05 32.11
N ILE A 265 -20.89 12.02 32.43
CA ILE A 265 -20.51 13.44 32.50
C ILE A 265 -20.89 14.02 33.87
N SER A 266 -20.18 15.05 34.28
CA SER A 266 -20.52 15.89 35.42
C SER A 266 -20.32 17.36 35.08
N ALA A 267 -21.02 18.24 35.81
CA ALA A 267 -21.03 19.69 35.62
C ALA A 267 -20.73 20.41 36.95
#